data_AF-A0A6A6X2V1-F1
#
_entry.id   AF-A0A6A6X2V1-F1
#
_cell.length_a   1.000
_cell.length_b   1.000
_cell.length_c   1.000
_cell.angle_alpha   90.00
_cell.angle_beta   90.00
_cell.angle_gamma   90.00
#
_symmetry.space_group_name_H-M   'P 1'
#
loop_
_entity.id
_entity.type
_entity.pdbx_description
1 polymer ?
#
loop_
_entity_poly.entity_id
_entity_poly.type
_entity_poly.pdbx_seq_one_letter_code
_entity_poly.pdbx_strand_id
1 'polypeptide(L)'
;MVPATRVTVAVDQDIVEDVRKLSFEDRKYLATGIKVVIFFDNKAFLYEVPKRSLMAICAVAHDHFTRNRTSTELHFSSSEASKEGIREVVGWITNICNKSGTYTIKVANPSDITVDDFRTYQAASTLGLNFCYMHPLFVALKRAVEDQVKFLPYKCLDIVANLNPNDRLFKLAASVFSNYRYGGLIPDIDDFDVFLEKNYVFKQAIIDVDNRKAAQRAQQEKENAAKAQRAAAWEARRSRANMTELQKLRADNEAQIERYGQFLTEKKEKYSKSKGQTKEKTGN
;
A
#
# COMPACT_ATOMS: atom_id res chain seq x y z
N MET A 1 -17.74 47.14 38.04
CA MET A 1 -17.66 46.11 36.99
C MET A 1 -18.33 44.85 37.53
N VAL A 2 -19.46 44.45 36.98
CA VAL A 2 -20.16 43.23 37.39
C VAL A 2 -19.50 42.04 36.69
N PRO A 3 -18.96 41.04 37.42
CA PRO A 3 -18.45 39.84 36.78
C PRO A 3 -19.62 39.15 36.08
N ALA A 4 -19.52 38.99 34.75
CA ALA A 4 -20.54 38.29 33.97
C ALA A 4 -20.66 36.87 34.53
N THR A 5 -21.81 36.56 35.12
CA THR A 5 -22.14 35.22 35.64
C THR A 5 -22.04 34.23 34.48
N ARG A 6 -20.95 33.46 34.42
CA ARG A 6 -20.78 32.39 33.43
C ARG A 6 -21.78 31.30 33.77
N VAL A 7 -22.90 31.25 33.07
CA VAL A 7 -23.83 30.12 33.12
C VAL A 7 -23.10 28.91 32.52
N THR A 8 -22.56 28.05 33.37
CA THR A 8 -21.89 26.81 32.96
C THR A 8 -22.94 25.75 32.69
N VAL A 9 -23.42 25.67 31.44
CA VAL A 9 -24.31 24.58 31.01
C VAL A 9 -23.45 23.43 30.52
N ALA A 10 -23.59 22.24 31.12
CA ALA A 10 -23.01 21.02 30.56
C ALA A 10 -23.56 20.78 29.14
N VAL A 11 -22.71 20.35 28.21
CA VAL A 11 -23.12 20.02 26.84
C VAL A 11 -22.99 18.52 26.65
N ASP A 12 -24.10 17.86 26.34
CA ASP A 12 -24.11 16.47 25.89
C ASP A 12 -24.18 16.47 24.35
N GLN A 13 -23.25 15.77 23.70
CA GLN A 13 -23.14 15.67 22.24
C GLN A 13 -22.48 14.36 21.85
N ASP A 14 -23.20 13.51 21.12
CA ASP A 14 -22.66 12.26 20.58
C ASP A 14 -21.75 12.49 19.38
N ILE A 15 -20.83 11.54 19.14
CA ILE A 15 -20.01 11.51 17.93
C ILE A 15 -20.90 11.26 16.72
N VAL A 16 -20.72 12.07 15.69
CA VAL A 16 -21.36 11.92 14.38
C VAL A 16 -20.41 11.20 13.43
N GLU A 17 -20.84 10.05 12.92
CA GLU A 17 -20.03 9.22 12.02
C GLU A 17 -19.52 10.01 10.80
N ASP A 18 -20.43 10.74 10.13
CA ASP A 18 -20.12 11.61 9.00
C ASP A 18 -21.01 12.86 9.00
N VAL A 19 -20.47 14.00 9.46
CA VAL A 19 -21.16 15.28 9.53
C VAL A 19 -21.64 15.77 8.15
N ARG A 20 -21.04 15.29 7.06
CA ARG A 20 -21.47 15.64 5.68
C ARG A 20 -22.83 15.06 5.32
N LYS A 21 -23.27 14.01 6.02
CA LYS A 21 -24.59 13.38 5.82
C LYS A 21 -25.72 14.14 6.52
N LEU A 22 -25.39 15.08 7.42
CA LEU A 22 -26.38 15.90 8.11
C LEU A 22 -26.94 17.00 7.21
N SER A 23 -28.18 17.42 7.49
CA SER A 23 -28.75 18.61 6.85
C SER A 23 -27.93 19.85 7.19
N PHE A 24 -28.05 20.92 6.40
CA PHE A 24 -27.35 22.18 6.71
C PHE A 24 -27.79 22.76 8.06
N GLU A 25 -29.08 22.67 8.41
CA GLU A 25 -29.58 23.17 9.69
C GLU A 25 -29.02 22.39 10.89
N ASP A 26 -28.91 21.05 10.78
CA ASP A 26 -28.29 20.23 11.83
C ASP A 26 -26.80 20.55 11.98
N ARG A 27 -26.09 20.71 10.86
CA ARG A 27 -24.68 21.14 10.88
C ARG A 27 -24.51 22.51 11.53
N LYS A 28 -25.40 23.45 11.22
CA LYS A 28 -25.40 24.80 11.79
C LYS A 28 -25.72 24.76 13.28
N TYR A 29 -26.61 23.88 13.72
CA TYR A 29 -26.90 23.66 15.14
C TYR A 29 -25.65 23.26 15.93
N LEU A 30 -24.78 22.41 15.36
CA LEU A 30 -23.49 22.05 15.99
C LEU A 30 -22.55 23.25 16.20
N ALA A 31 -22.65 24.30 15.37
CA ALA A 31 -21.84 25.51 15.51
C ALA A 31 -22.35 26.46 16.61
N THR A 32 -23.51 26.21 17.20
CA THR A 32 -24.13 27.07 18.24
C THR A 32 -23.71 26.68 19.67
N GLY A 33 -24.05 27.53 20.64
CA GLY A 33 -23.86 27.25 22.06
C GLY A 33 -22.49 27.62 22.60
N ILE A 34 -22.03 26.87 23.61
CA ILE A 34 -20.78 27.13 24.33
C ILE A 34 -19.58 27.06 23.39
N LYS A 35 -18.70 28.04 23.55
CA LYS A 35 -17.42 28.11 22.86
C LYS A 35 -16.28 27.75 23.79
N VAL A 36 -15.24 27.17 23.22
CA VAL A 36 -14.03 26.74 23.94
C VAL A 36 -12.80 27.43 23.39
N VAL A 37 -11.77 27.46 24.22
CA VAL A 37 -10.44 27.92 23.85
C VAL A 37 -9.53 26.70 23.68
N ILE A 38 -8.82 26.63 22.57
CA ILE A 38 -7.80 25.61 22.35
C ILE A 38 -6.44 26.20 22.72
N PHE A 39 -5.73 25.50 23.61
CA PHE A 39 -4.39 25.82 24.05
C PHE A 39 -3.39 24.94 23.33
N PHE A 40 -2.24 25.52 22.99
CA PHE A 40 -1.10 24.83 22.42
C PHE A 40 0.15 25.18 23.23
N ASP A 41 0.79 24.18 23.85
CA ASP A 41 1.88 24.36 24.82
C ASP A 41 1.53 25.38 25.92
N ASN A 42 0.36 25.21 26.54
CA ASN A 42 -0.19 26.09 27.59
C ASN A 42 -0.44 27.54 27.15
N LYS A 43 -0.42 27.85 25.86
CA LYS A 43 -0.75 29.18 25.33
C LYS A 43 -2.07 29.11 24.57
N ALA A 44 -3.02 29.97 24.97
CA ALA A 44 -4.28 30.12 24.26
C ALA A 44 -4.00 30.48 22.79
N PHE A 45 -4.62 29.75 21.88
CA PHE A 45 -4.28 29.84 20.47
C PHE A 45 -5.51 30.01 19.56
N LEU A 46 -6.53 29.17 19.72
CA LEU A 46 -7.79 29.31 18.97
C LEU A 46 -8.91 29.66 19.95
N TYR A 47 -9.61 30.74 19.66
CA TYR A 47 -10.70 31.25 20.46
C TYR A 47 -12.04 30.94 19.78
N GLU A 48 -13.12 30.98 20.57
CA GLU A 48 -14.49 30.91 20.08
C GLU A 48 -14.84 29.63 19.27
N VAL A 49 -14.18 28.51 19.55
CA VAL A 49 -14.42 27.25 18.82
C VAL A 49 -15.71 26.58 19.34
N PRO A 50 -16.69 26.22 18.49
CA PRO A 50 -17.94 25.61 18.96
C PRO A 50 -17.70 24.25 19.62
N LYS A 51 -18.07 24.11 20.90
CA LYS A 51 -17.88 22.87 21.69
C LYS A 51 -18.58 21.68 21.05
N ARG A 52 -19.82 21.87 20.59
CA ARG A 52 -20.63 20.82 19.96
C ARG A 52 -20.03 20.31 18.65
N SER A 53 -19.61 21.20 17.76
CA SER A 53 -18.88 20.80 16.54
C SER A 53 -17.65 19.95 16.84
N LEU A 54 -16.84 20.36 17.83
CA LEU A 54 -15.68 19.56 18.24
C LEU A 54 -16.08 18.20 18.77
N MET A 55 -17.01 18.12 19.73
CA MET A 55 -17.47 16.84 20.30
C MET A 55 -18.11 15.92 19.25
N ALA A 56 -18.78 16.48 18.24
CA ALA A 56 -19.42 15.69 17.20
C ALA A 56 -18.42 15.06 16.22
N ILE A 57 -17.28 15.72 15.95
CA ILE A 57 -16.38 15.33 14.84
C ILE A 57 -15.03 14.79 15.33
N CYS A 58 -14.56 15.24 16.50
CA CYS A 58 -13.24 14.94 17.06
C CYS A 58 -13.41 14.01 18.27
N ALA A 59 -12.98 12.75 18.14
CA ALA A 59 -13.10 11.75 19.19
C ALA A 59 -12.36 12.18 20.48
N VAL A 60 -11.21 12.83 20.35
CA VAL A 60 -10.46 13.34 21.51
C VAL A 60 -11.22 14.43 22.25
N ALA A 61 -11.83 15.36 21.52
CA ALA A 61 -12.65 16.42 22.13
C ALA A 61 -13.92 15.84 22.75
N HIS A 62 -14.56 14.87 22.09
CA HIS A 62 -15.71 14.15 22.65
C HIS A 62 -15.35 13.52 24.01
N ASP A 63 -14.32 12.69 24.05
CA ASP A 63 -13.86 12.02 25.26
C ASP A 63 -13.53 13.00 26.39
N HIS A 64 -12.78 14.07 26.06
CA HIS A 64 -12.39 15.09 27.03
C HIS A 64 -13.59 15.81 27.62
N PHE A 65 -14.51 16.29 26.78
CA PHE A 65 -15.64 17.08 27.24
C PHE A 65 -16.76 16.22 27.84
N THR A 66 -16.87 14.95 27.50
CA THR A 66 -17.77 14.00 28.17
C THR A 66 -17.32 13.73 29.61
N ARG A 67 -15.99 13.60 29.84
CA ARG A 67 -15.41 13.46 31.19
C ARG A 67 -15.42 14.78 31.96
N ASN A 68 -15.17 15.90 31.27
CA ASN A 68 -15.07 17.24 31.85
C ASN A 68 -16.17 18.16 31.28
N ARG A 69 -17.43 17.88 31.64
CA ARG A 69 -18.62 18.51 31.03
C ARG A 69 -18.64 20.04 31.09
N THR A 70 -18.08 20.62 32.14
CA THR A 70 -18.00 22.07 32.34
C THR A 70 -16.74 22.72 31.76
N SER A 71 -15.78 21.92 31.28
CA SER A 71 -14.54 22.47 30.71
C SER A 71 -14.81 23.26 29.45
N THR A 72 -14.15 24.41 29.33
CA THR A 72 -14.14 25.29 28.17
C THR A 72 -12.77 25.33 27.50
N GLU A 73 -11.91 24.37 27.80
CA GLU A 73 -10.52 24.34 27.35
C GLU A 73 -10.16 22.96 26.81
N LEU A 74 -9.41 22.95 25.71
CA LEU A 74 -8.80 21.75 25.15
C LEU A 74 -7.32 22.04 24.91
N HIS A 75 -6.44 21.16 25.36
CA HIS A 75 -5.00 21.39 25.37
C HIS A 75 -4.31 20.40 24.45
N PHE A 76 -3.35 20.90 23.66
CA PHE A 76 -2.46 20.13 22.81
C PHE A 76 -1.00 20.53 23.05
N SER A 77 -0.09 19.63 22.74
CA SER A 77 1.36 19.84 22.82
C SER A 77 2.03 19.76 21.46
N SER A 78 3.19 20.41 21.33
CA SER A 78 4.02 20.33 20.12
C SER A 78 4.53 18.92 19.80
N SER A 79 4.53 18.01 20.77
CA SER A 79 4.88 16.61 20.57
C SER A 79 3.79 15.79 19.88
N GLU A 80 2.54 16.24 19.92
CA GLU A 80 1.41 15.48 19.36
C GLU A 80 1.13 15.88 17.90
N ALA A 81 1.07 17.19 17.62
CA ALA A 81 0.80 17.71 16.29
C ALA A 81 1.35 19.13 16.13
N SER A 82 1.48 19.60 14.89
CA SER A 82 1.83 21.00 14.67
C SER A 82 0.66 21.95 14.93
N LYS A 83 0.98 23.15 15.42
CA LYS A 83 0.03 24.23 15.67
C LYS A 83 -0.76 24.62 14.41
N GLU A 84 -0.09 24.68 13.26
CA GLU A 84 -0.69 25.01 11.97
C GLU A 84 -1.66 23.92 11.50
N GLY A 85 -1.31 22.65 11.68
CA GLY A 85 -2.19 21.53 11.35
C GLY A 85 -3.45 21.53 12.19
N ILE A 86 -3.33 21.77 13.51
CA ILE A 86 -4.50 21.90 14.40
C ILE A 86 -5.38 23.07 13.97
N ARG A 87 -4.80 24.22 13.61
CA ARG A 87 -5.56 25.36 13.07
C ARG A 87 -6.35 24.99 11.82
N GLU A 88 -5.71 24.31 10.86
CA GLU A 88 -6.37 23.94 9.60
C GLU A 88 -7.53 22.96 9.85
N VAL A 89 -7.32 21.92 10.67
CA VAL A 89 -8.35 20.93 10.97
C VAL A 89 -9.52 21.54 11.75
N VAL A 90 -9.25 22.34 12.78
CA VAL A 90 -10.31 23.03 13.56
C VAL A 90 -11.03 24.07 12.71
N GLY A 91 -10.31 24.76 11.82
CA GLY A 91 -10.88 25.67 10.83
C GLY A 91 -11.82 24.92 9.89
N TRP A 92 -11.43 23.74 9.41
CA TRP A 92 -12.30 22.87 8.62
C TRP A 92 -13.55 22.43 9.39
N ILE A 93 -13.42 21.96 10.64
CA ILE A 93 -14.55 21.59 11.54
C ILE A 93 -15.52 22.76 11.70
N THR A 94 -15.01 23.98 11.87
CA THR A 94 -15.86 25.16 12.03
C THR A 94 -16.54 25.54 10.71
N ASN A 95 -15.82 25.44 9.59
CA ASN A 95 -16.35 25.79 8.27
C ASN A 95 -17.42 24.80 7.78
N ILE A 96 -17.22 23.50 7.99
CA ILE A 96 -18.19 22.48 7.54
C ILE A 96 -19.54 22.62 8.26
N CYS A 97 -19.55 23.14 9.48
CA CYS A 97 -20.78 23.43 10.22
C CYS A 97 -21.46 24.74 9.80
N ASN A 98 -20.71 25.73 9.29
CA ASN A 98 -21.23 27.08 9.02
C ASN A 98 -21.50 27.39 7.54
N LYS A 99 -21.00 26.58 6.59
CA LYS A 99 -21.12 26.85 5.15
C LYS A 99 -22.08 25.89 4.46
N SER A 100 -22.95 26.43 3.60
CA SER A 100 -23.81 25.65 2.71
C SER A 100 -22.96 25.04 1.58
N GLY A 101 -22.52 23.80 1.77
CA GLY A 101 -21.75 23.07 0.75
C GLY A 101 -21.02 21.85 1.32
N THR A 102 -20.39 21.09 0.41
CA THR A 102 -19.44 20.04 0.76
C THR A 102 -18.09 20.69 1.05
N TYR A 103 -17.69 20.66 2.32
CA TYR A 103 -16.38 21.15 2.74
C TYR A 103 -15.49 19.94 3.03
N THR A 104 -14.46 19.71 2.23
CA THR A 104 -13.43 18.71 2.54
C THR A 104 -12.20 19.40 3.08
N ILE A 105 -11.39 18.67 3.84
CA ILE A 105 -10.04 19.14 4.15
C ILE A 105 -9.35 19.41 2.81
N LYS A 106 -8.73 20.58 2.68
CA LYS A 106 -8.04 20.94 1.44
C LYS A 106 -6.92 19.93 1.22
N VAL A 107 -6.84 19.45 -0.01
CA VAL A 107 -5.78 18.55 -0.43
C VAL A 107 -5.06 19.27 -1.55
N ALA A 108 -3.76 19.53 -1.38
CA ALA A 108 -2.95 20.00 -2.49
C ALA A 108 -3.01 18.98 -3.64
N ASN A 109 -2.79 19.44 -4.88
CA ASN A 109 -2.66 18.49 -5.98
C ASN A 109 -1.55 17.48 -5.64
N PRO A 110 -1.63 16.23 -6.10
CA PRO A 110 -0.59 15.23 -5.80
C PRO A 110 0.84 15.67 -6.19
N SER A 111 0.98 16.52 -7.21
CA SER A 111 2.25 17.12 -7.63
C SER A 111 2.79 18.18 -6.66
N ASP A 112 1.90 18.76 -5.84
CA ASP A 112 2.13 19.96 -5.06
C ASP A 112 2.04 19.68 -3.55
N ILE A 113 2.16 18.41 -3.14
CA ILE A 113 2.14 18.03 -1.73
C ILE A 113 3.26 18.73 -0.96
N THR A 114 2.88 19.41 0.11
CA THR A 114 3.74 20.19 0.98
C THR A 114 3.91 19.53 2.35
N VAL A 115 4.85 20.05 3.15
CA VAL A 115 5.00 19.67 4.56
C VAL A 115 3.72 19.94 5.36
N ASP A 116 2.96 20.98 4.98
CA ASP A 116 1.75 21.36 5.71
C ASP A 116 0.59 20.39 5.48
N ASP A 117 0.55 19.68 4.34
CA ASP A 117 -0.40 18.59 4.12
C ASP A 117 -0.15 17.41 5.08
N PHE A 118 1.13 17.05 5.31
CA PHE A 118 1.51 16.03 6.29
C PHE A 118 1.17 16.47 7.72
N ARG A 119 1.43 17.74 8.08
CA ARG A 119 1.05 18.31 9.38
C ARG A 119 -0.45 18.30 9.61
N THR A 120 -1.22 18.63 8.58
CA THR A 120 -2.69 18.57 8.62
C THR A 120 -3.17 17.15 8.84
N TYR A 121 -2.56 16.15 8.18
CA TYR A 121 -2.86 14.75 8.41
C TYR A 121 -2.52 14.29 9.84
N GLN A 122 -1.34 14.65 10.36
CA GLN A 122 -0.94 14.35 11.74
C GLN A 122 -1.92 14.96 12.74
N ALA A 123 -2.30 16.22 12.55
CA ALA A 123 -3.28 16.90 13.40
C ALA A 123 -4.65 16.23 13.35
N ALA A 124 -5.13 15.84 12.16
CA ALA A 124 -6.40 15.14 12.01
C ALA A 124 -6.40 13.76 12.68
N SER A 125 -5.32 13.00 12.54
CA SER A 125 -5.12 11.71 13.20
C SER A 125 -5.06 11.87 14.73
N THR A 126 -4.32 12.89 15.22
CA THR A 126 -4.21 13.24 16.65
C THR A 126 -5.55 13.62 17.26
N LEU A 127 -6.36 14.38 16.54
CA LEU A 127 -7.72 14.74 16.95
C LEU A 127 -8.71 13.55 16.87
N GLY A 128 -8.27 12.39 16.37
CA GLY A 128 -9.13 11.21 16.22
C GLY A 128 -10.25 11.44 15.23
N LEU A 129 -10.01 12.19 14.15
CA LEU A 129 -10.99 12.33 13.07
C LEU A 129 -11.22 10.99 12.39
N ASN A 130 -12.48 10.71 12.06
CA ASN A 130 -12.82 9.52 11.28
C ASN A 130 -12.09 9.56 9.93
N PHE A 131 -11.60 8.38 9.51
CA PHE A 131 -10.93 8.19 8.23
C PHE A 131 -11.78 8.66 7.03
N CYS A 132 -13.11 8.66 7.13
CA CYS A 132 -13.99 9.14 6.07
C CYS A 132 -13.75 10.62 5.70
N TYR A 133 -13.26 11.45 6.63
CA TYR A 133 -12.90 12.85 6.39
C TYR A 133 -11.48 13.00 5.84
N MET A 134 -10.58 12.13 6.29
CA MET A 134 -9.16 12.16 5.93
C MET A 134 -8.84 11.45 4.62
N HIS A 135 -9.77 10.65 4.07
CA HIS A 135 -9.50 9.77 2.94
C HIS A 135 -8.89 10.49 1.72
N PRO A 136 -9.41 11.65 1.25
CA PRO A 136 -8.80 12.35 0.12
C PRO A 136 -7.36 12.79 0.39
N LEU A 137 -7.10 13.33 1.60
CA LEU A 137 -5.76 13.73 2.03
C LEU A 137 -4.82 12.52 2.10
N PHE A 138 -5.28 11.41 2.71
CA PHE A 138 -4.53 10.16 2.77
C PHE A 138 -4.14 9.64 1.39
N VAL A 139 -5.06 9.66 0.40
CA VAL A 139 -4.77 9.19 -0.96
C VAL A 139 -3.67 10.02 -1.61
N ALA A 140 -3.67 11.34 -1.41
CA ALA A 140 -2.64 12.20 -1.97
C ALA A 140 -1.28 12.00 -1.28
N LEU A 141 -1.25 11.91 0.05
CA LEU A 141 -0.03 11.61 0.82
C LEU A 141 0.52 10.22 0.51
N LYS A 142 -0.35 9.21 0.34
CA LYS A 142 0.02 7.85 -0.08
C LYS A 142 0.79 7.89 -1.40
N ARG A 143 0.28 8.63 -2.40
CA ARG A 143 0.97 8.79 -3.69
C ARG A 143 2.34 9.45 -3.53
N ALA A 144 2.43 10.49 -2.71
CA ALA A 144 3.71 11.17 -2.45
C ALA A 144 4.74 10.27 -1.74
N VAL A 145 4.29 9.38 -0.85
CA VAL A 145 5.15 8.40 -0.18
C VAL A 145 5.59 7.29 -1.14
N GLU A 146 4.70 6.82 -2.03
CA GLU A 146 4.99 5.73 -2.98
C GLU A 146 5.79 6.17 -4.21
N ASP A 147 5.96 7.48 -4.43
CA ASP A 147 6.66 8.03 -5.59
C ASP A 147 8.15 7.67 -5.59
N GLN A 148 8.52 6.76 -6.50
CA GLN A 148 9.91 6.30 -6.66
C GLN A 148 10.80 7.32 -7.36
N VAL A 149 10.22 8.28 -8.08
CA VAL A 149 10.98 9.30 -8.83
C VAL A 149 11.44 10.40 -7.88
N LYS A 150 10.62 10.74 -6.88
CA LYS A 150 10.89 11.82 -5.94
C LYS A 150 10.95 11.28 -4.51
N PHE A 151 12.17 11.18 -3.98
CA PHE A 151 12.38 10.84 -2.58
C PHE A 151 11.66 11.84 -1.66
N LEU A 152 10.91 11.30 -0.68
CA LEU A 152 10.13 12.13 0.24
C LEU A 152 11.08 12.95 1.13
N PRO A 153 10.92 14.28 1.22
CA PRO A 153 11.79 15.10 2.07
C PRO A 153 11.77 14.64 3.53
N TYR A 154 12.92 14.62 4.20
CA TYR A 154 13.05 14.20 5.60
C TYR A 154 12.10 14.92 6.55
N LYS A 155 11.77 16.21 6.30
CA LYS A 155 10.79 16.95 7.11
C LYS A 155 9.38 16.34 7.05
N CYS A 156 8.98 15.79 5.90
CA CYS A 156 7.72 15.08 5.77
C CYS A 156 7.81 13.70 6.41
N LEU A 157 8.93 12.99 6.21
CA LEU A 157 9.15 11.67 6.79
C LEU A 157 9.19 11.70 8.32
N ASP A 158 9.76 12.76 8.91
CA ASP A 158 9.77 13.00 10.36
C ASP A 158 8.35 13.11 10.93
N ILE A 159 7.45 13.81 10.22
CA ILE A 159 6.04 13.86 10.61
C ILE A 159 5.40 12.47 10.54
N VAL A 160 5.66 11.71 9.47
CA VAL A 160 5.14 10.35 9.31
C VAL A 160 5.67 9.41 10.39
N ALA A 161 6.94 9.51 10.75
CA ALA A 161 7.58 8.69 11.78
C ALA A 161 7.05 8.96 13.19
N ASN A 162 6.52 10.17 13.43
CA ASN A 162 5.87 10.56 14.68
C ASN A 162 4.36 10.22 14.73
N LEU A 163 3.80 9.60 13.70
CA LEU A 163 2.41 9.09 13.75
C LEU A 163 2.29 7.86 14.66
N ASN A 164 1.06 7.53 15.05
CA ASN A 164 0.79 6.29 15.75
C ASN A 164 1.28 5.09 14.91
N PRO A 165 1.99 4.09 15.49
CA PRO A 165 2.46 2.93 14.73
C PRO A 165 1.35 2.11 14.05
N ASN A 166 0.11 2.25 14.53
CA ASN A 166 -1.06 1.64 13.91
C ASN A 166 -1.65 2.43 12.74
N ASP A 167 -1.23 3.68 12.54
CA ASP A 167 -1.69 4.56 11.47
C ASP A 167 -1.36 3.96 10.09
N ARG A 168 -2.27 4.16 9.13
CA ARG A 168 -2.16 3.59 7.79
C ARG A 168 -1.00 4.20 7.01
N LEU A 169 -0.75 5.50 7.15
CA LEU A 169 0.32 6.21 6.47
C LEU A 169 1.69 5.82 7.05
N PHE A 170 1.78 5.66 8.37
CA PHE A 170 2.97 5.13 9.05
C PHE A 170 3.36 3.75 8.50
N LYS A 171 2.41 2.79 8.54
CA LYS A 171 2.64 1.42 8.07
C LYS A 171 3.01 1.36 6.60
N LEU A 172 2.36 2.19 5.77
CA LEU A 172 2.68 2.31 4.36
C LEU A 172 4.12 2.80 4.16
N ALA A 173 4.49 3.91 4.81
CA ALA A 173 5.82 4.48 4.68
C ALA A 173 6.89 3.50 5.14
N ALA A 174 6.74 2.84 6.28
CA ALA A 174 7.67 1.80 6.72
C ALA A 174 7.84 0.70 5.67
N SER A 175 6.76 0.29 5.00
CA SER A 175 6.82 -0.71 3.93
C SER A 175 7.52 -0.22 2.66
N VAL A 176 7.24 1.02 2.25
CA VAL A 176 7.85 1.64 1.07
C VAL A 176 9.35 1.86 1.29
N PHE A 177 9.74 2.45 2.42
CA PHE A 177 11.14 2.71 2.73
C PHE A 177 11.95 1.44 2.99
N SER A 178 11.33 0.37 3.51
CA SER A 178 11.93 -0.98 3.50
C SER A 178 12.28 -1.44 2.07
N ASN A 179 11.38 -1.25 1.10
CA ASN A 179 11.66 -1.60 -0.29
C ASN A 179 12.76 -0.72 -0.89
N TYR A 180 12.75 0.60 -0.61
CA TYR A 180 13.77 1.51 -1.13
C TYR A 180 15.14 1.18 -0.58
N ARG A 181 15.23 0.89 0.73
CA ARG A 181 16.48 0.46 1.37
C ARG A 181 17.02 -0.81 0.73
N TYR A 182 16.18 -1.83 0.58
CA TYR A 182 16.59 -3.09 -0.04
C TYR A 182 17.03 -2.92 -1.51
N GLY A 183 16.32 -2.06 -2.26
CA GLY A 183 16.64 -1.77 -3.65
C GLY A 183 17.81 -0.81 -3.87
N GLY A 184 18.43 -0.27 -2.81
CA GLY A 184 19.45 0.76 -2.92
C GLY A 184 18.95 2.07 -3.54
N LEU A 185 17.66 2.39 -3.35
CA LEU A 185 16.99 3.57 -3.91
C LEU A 185 16.98 4.78 -2.97
N ILE A 186 17.62 4.66 -1.79
CA ILE A 186 17.79 5.77 -0.86
C ILE A 186 18.98 6.61 -1.32
N PRO A 187 18.81 7.89 -1.71
CA PRO A 187 19.88 8.69 -2.29
C PRO A 187 21.06 8.94 -1.35
N ASP A 188 20.77 9.12 -0.06
CA ASP A 188 21.70 9.54 1.00
C ASP A 188 21.59 8.60 2.21
N ILE A 189 22.10 7.38 2.05
CA ILE A 189 21.94 6.30 3.04
C ILE A 189 22.45 6.67 4.43
N ASP A 190 23.55 7.43 4.53
CA ASP A 190 24.12 7.85 5.81
C ASP A 190 23.20 8.82 6.56
N ASP A 191 22.62 9.79 5.85
CA ASP A 191 21.64 10.74 6.42
C ASP A 191 20.34 10.02 6.80
N PHE A 192 19.95 9.02 6.01
CA PHE A 192 18.80 8.17 6.32
C PHE A 192 19.02 7.34 7.59
N ASP A 193 20.21 6.76 7.78
CA ASP A 193 20.53 6.01 8.99
C ASP A 193 20.54 6.94 10.22
N VAL A 194 21.08 8.16 10.11
CA VAL A 194 20.98 9.18 11.18
C VAL A 194 19.52 9.54 11.48
N PHE A 195 18.68 9.65 10.46
CA PHE A 195 17.24 9.87 10.62
C PHE A 195 16.57 8.70 11.37
N LEU A 196 16.92 7.46 11.04
CA LEU A 196 16.39 6.26 11.69
C LEU A 196 16.80 6.14 13.16
N GLU A 197 18.02 6.55 13.52
CA GLU A 197 18.43 6.57 14.93
C GLU A 197 17.63 7.57 15.77
N LYS A 198 17.21 8.69 15.16
CA LYS A 198 16.32 9.66 15.83
C LYS A 198 14.88 9.15 15.95
N ASN A 199 14.45 8.28 15.03
CA ASN A 199 13.09 7.80 14.90
C ASN A 199 13.00 6.27 15.14
N TYR A 200 13.39 5.84 16.35
CA TYR A 200 13.54 4.42 16.70
C TYR A 200 12.31 3.55 16.39
N VAL A 201 11.10 4.04 16.66
CA VAL A 201 9.86 3.29 16.41
C VAL A 201 9.66 3.04 14.90
N PHE A 202 9.97 4.03 14.07
CA PHE A 202 9.90 3.91 12.62
C PHE A 202 11.00 2.98 12.07
N LYS A 203 12.22 3.07 12.62
CA LYS A 203 13.32 2.14 12.33
C LYS A 203 12.92 0.69 12.62
N GLN A 204 12.32 0.42 13.78
CA GLN A 204 11.86 -0.92 14.12
C GLN A 204 10.78 -1.41 13.15
N ALA A 205 9.84 -0.55 12.76
CA ALA A 205 8.81 -0.90 11.79
C ALA A 205 9.39 -1.27 10.41
N ILE A 206 10.44 -0.58 9.96
CA ILE A 206 11.16 -0.93 8.72
C ILE A 206 11.83 -2.30 8.86
N ILE A 207 12.55 -2.55 9.97
CA ILE A 207 13.21 -3.84 10.24
C ILE A 207 12.19 -4.99 10.25
N ASP A 208 11.02 -4.79 10.87
CA ASP A 208 9.95 -5.79 10.91
C ASP A 208 9.38 -6.07 9.52
N VAL A 209 9.32 -5.07 8.63
CA VAL A 209 8.95 -5.30 7.23
C VAL A 209 10.07 -6.05 6.49
N ASP A 210 11.32 -5.67 6.68
CA ASP A 210 12.47 -6.32 6.05
C ASP A 210 12.55 -7.81 6.40
N ASN A 211 12.39 -8.15 7.68
CA ASN A 211 12.38 -9.53 8.17
C ASN A 211 11.24 -10.35 7.53
N ARG A 212 10.02 -9.79 7.48
CA ARG A 212 8.88 -10.45 6.82
C ARG A 212 9.12 -10.67 5.33
N LYS A 213 9.64 -9.67 4.62
CA LYS A 213 9.94 -9.77 3.18
C LYS A 213 11.13 -10.68 2.90
N ALA A 214 12.13 -10.76 3.78
CA ALA A 214 13.26 -11.68 3.64
C ALA A 214 12.79 -13.13 3.67
N ALA A 215 11.91 -13.48 4.63
CA ALA A 215 11.31 -14.81 4.69
C ALA A 215 10.49 -15.15 3.43
N GLN A 216 9.68 -14.19 2.95
CA GLN A 216 8.89 -14.36 1.72
C GLN A 216 9.77 -14.55 0.48
N ARG A 217 10.86 -13.79 0.35
CA ARG A 217 11.79 -13.92 -0.78
C ARG A 217 12.52 -15.25 -0.78
N ALA A 218 13.03 -15.69 0.37
CA ALA A 218 13.67 -16.99 0.50
C ALA A 218 12.72 -18.15 0.14
N GLN A 219 11.44 -18.02 0.49
CA GLN A 219 10.41 -18.99 0.09
C GLN A 219 10.15 -18.95 -1.42
N GLN A 220 9.99 -17.76 -2.00
CA GLN A 220 9.76 -17.58 -3.43
C GLN A 220 10.94 -18.09 -4.27
N GLU A 221 12.18 -17.88 -3.83
CA GLU A 221 13.38 -18.38 -4.49
C GLU A 221 13.42 -19.91 -4.49
N LYS A 222 13.08 -20.56 -3.38
CA LYS A 222 12.96 -22.03 -3.31
C LYS A 222 11.88 -22.56 -4.25
N GLU A 223 10.72 -21.92 -4.30
CA GLU A 223 9.62 -22.31 -5.19
C GLU A 223 9.99 -22.13 -6.67
N ASN A 224 10.63 -21.01 -7.01
CA ASN A 224 11.11 -20.74 -8.36
C ASN A 224 12.19 -21.74 -8.79
N ALA A 225 13.13 -22.06 -7.89
CA ALA A 225 14.15 -23.08 -8.14
C ALA A 225 13.53 -24.47 -8.36
N ALA A 226 12.56 -24.87 -7.52
CA ALA A 226 11.85 -26.14 -7.68
C ALA A 226 11.03 -26.19 -8.98
N LYS A 227 10.38 -25.08 -9.37
CA LYS A 227 9.65 -24.97 -10.63
C LYS A 227 10.60 -25.07 -11.83
N ALA A 228 11.75 -24.40 -11.78
CA ALA A 228 12.78 -24.49 -12.82
C ALA A 228 13.32 -25.91 -12.97
N GLN A 229 13.60 -26.61 -11.85
CA GLN A 229 14.03 -28.01 -11.87
C GLN A 229 12.96 -28.95 -12.46
N ARG A 230 11.69 -28.76 -12.11
CA ARG A 230 10.57 -29.54 -12.68
C ARG A 230 10.43 -29.30 -14.18
N ALA A 231 10.53 -28.05 -14.63
CA ALA A 231 10.50 -27.71 -16.04
C ALA A 231 11.65 -28.38 -16.81
N ALA A 232 12.89 -28.28 -16.29
CA ALA A 232 14.06 -28.92 -16.89
C ALA A 232 13.94 -30.45 -16.92
N ALA A 233 13.43 -31.08 -15.85
CA ALA A 233 13.20 -32.52 -15.81
C ALA A 233 12.12 -32.98 -16.80
N TRP A 234 11.05 -32.20 -16.97
CA TRP A 234 10.01 -32.46 -17.95
C TRP A 234 10.54 -32.35 -19.38
N GLU A 235 11.31 -31.30 -19.69
CA GLU A 235 11.98 -31.14 -20.99
C GLU A 235 12.95 -32.29 -21.27
N ALA A 236 13.77 -32.69 -20.30
CA ALA A 236 14.67 -33.84 -20.44
C ALA A 236 13.90 -35.14 -20.71
N ARG A 237 12.79 -35.39 -20.02
CA ARG A 237 11.93 -36.56 -20.24
C ARG A 237 11.31 -36.53 -21.64
N ARG A 238 10.80 -35.37 -22.08
CA ARG A 238 10.23 -35.17 -23.41
C ARG A 238 11.27 -35.42 -24.50
N SER A 239 12.48 -34.88 -24.35
CA SER A 239 13.60 -35.10 -25.28
C SER A 239 14.00 -36.57 -25.37
N ARG A 240 14.06 -37.29 -24.23
CA ARG A 240 14.34 -38.74 -24.24
C ARG A 240 13.25 -39.55 -24.94
N ALA A 241 11.97 -39.21 -24.71
CA ALA A 241 10.85 -39.85 -25.40
C ALA A 241 10.94 -39.65 -26.91
N ASN A 242 11.15 -38.41 -27.36
CA ASN A 242 11.31 -38.07 -28.77
C ASN A 242 12.52 -38.79 -29.41
N MET A 243 13.66 -38.87 -28.71
CA MET A 243 14.84 -39.60 -29.19
C MET A 243 14.57 -41.10 -29.33
N THR A 244 13.86 -41.69 -28.37
CA THR A 244 13.48 -43.11 -28.41
C THR A 244 12.53 -43.40 -29.57
N GLU A 245 11.55 -42.52 -29.80
CA GLU A 245 10.62 -42.62 -30.92
C GLU A 245 11.35 -42.51 -32.27
N LEU A 246 12.29 -41.56 -32.39
CA LEU A 246 13.11 -41.41 -33.59
C LEU A 246 13.99 -42.64 -33.85
N GLN A 247 14.57 -43.25 -32.81
CA GLN A 247 15.34 -44.48 -32.93
C GLN A 247 14.48 -45.65 -33.41
N LYS A 248 13.25 -45.79 -32.88
CA LYS A 248 12.29 -46.80 -33.37
C LYS A 248 11.96 -46.60 -34.84
N LEU A 249 11.64 -45.37 -35.23
CA LEU A 249 11.34 -45.04 -36.63
C LEU A 249 12.51 -45.36 -37.56
N ARG A 250 13.76 -45.12 -37.12
CA ARG A 250 14.97 -45.49 -37.88
C ARG A 250 15.11 -47.01 -38.02
N ALA A 251 14.96 -47.76 -36.93
CA ALA A 251 15.04 -49.21 -36.94
C ALA A 251 13.94 -49.83 -37.84
N ASP A 252 12.72 -49.32 -37.79
CA ASP A 252 11.62 -49.78 -38.63
C ASP A 252 11.89 -49.51 -40.12
N ASN A 253 12.42 -48.33 -40.44
CA ASN A 253 12.82 -47.97 -41.81
C ASN A 253 13.97 -48.87 -42.32
N GLU A 254 14.98 -49.11 -41.50
CA GLU A 254 16.10 -50.01 -41.84
C GLU A 254 15.61 -51.44 -42.11
N ALA A 255 14.75 -51.97 -41.24
CA ALA A 255 14.14 -53.29 -41.44
C ALA A 255 13.28 -53.36 -42.71
N GLN A 256 12.59 -52.28 -43.07
CA GLN A 256 11.82 -52.20 -44.32
C GLN A 256 12.74 -52.20 -45.55
N ILE A 257 13.84 -51.44 -45.50
CA ILE A 257 14.86 -51.42 -46.57
C ILE A 257 15.46 -52.82 -46.74
N GLU A 258 15.80 -53.51 -45.65
CA GLU A 258 16.35 -54.86 -45.69
C GLU A 258 15.36 -55.85 -46.31
N ARG A 259 14.10 -55.86 -45.86
CA ARG A 259 13.03 -56.69 -46.45
C ARG A 259 12.85 -56.42 -47.94
N TYR A 260 12.91 -55.16 -48.35
CA TYR A 260 12.82 -54.79 -49.77
C TYR A 260 14.03 -55.29 -50.58
N GLY A 261 15.24 -55.19 -50.01
CA GLY A 261 16.46 -55.74 -50.60
C GLY A 261 16.41 -57.27 -50.78
N GLN A 262 15.93 -57.99 -49.77
CA GLN A 262 15.70 -59.44 -49.85
C GLN A 262 14.69 -59.78 -50.95
N PHE A 263 13.54 -59.10 -51.00
CA PHE A 263 12.52 -59.28 -52.03
C PHE A 263 13.05 -59.06 -53.45
N LEU A 264 13.86 -58.02 -53.67
CA LEU A 264 14.49 -57.77 -54.96
C LEU A 264 15.47 -58.88 -55.36
N THR A 265 16.21 -59.42 -54.40
CA THR A 265 17.17 -60.52 -54.61
C THR A 265 16.43 -61.81 -55.00
N GLU A 266 15.38 -62.18 -54.28
CA GLU A 266 14.50 -63.31 -54.64
C GLU A 266 13.88 -63.16 -56.04
N LYS A 267 13.42 -61.95 -56.39
CA LYS A 267 12.89 -61.66 -57.73
C LYS A 267 13.96 -61.85 -58.81
N LYS A 268 15.19 -61.39 -58.58
CA LYS A 268 16.32 -61.58 -59.53
C LYS A 268 16.63 -63.06 -59.72
N GLU A 269 16.65 -63.86 -58.65
CA GLU A 269 16.87 -65.31 -58.73
C GLU A 269 15.75 -66.05 -59.47
N LYS A 270 14.48 -65.69 -59.22
CA LYS A 270 13.35 -66.26 -59.98
C LYS A 270 13.46 -65.93 -61.46
N TYR A 271 13.85 -64.70 -61.80
CA TYR A 271 14.01 -64.25 -63.18
C TYR A 271 15.20 -64.91 -63.89
N SER A 272 16.33 -65.14 -63.20
CA SER A 272 17.48 -65.86 -63.79
C SER A 272 17.14 -67.33 -64.05
N LYS A 273 16.42 -68.00 -63.13
CA LYS A 273 15.92 -69.38 -63.31
C LYS A 273 14.96 -69.50 -64.49
N SER A 274 14.01 -68.56 -64.66
CA SER A 274 13.07 -68.61 -65.79
C SER A 274 13.75 -68.41 -67.15
N LYS A 275 14.74 -67.50 -67.24
CA LYS A 275 15.55 -67.29 -68.46
C LYS A 275 16.41 -68.50 -68.83
N GLY A 276 16.87 -69.29 -67.85
CA GLY A 276 17.62 -70.53 -68.09
C GLY A 276 16.77 -71.59 -68.80
N GLN A 277 15.53 -71.79 -68.34
CA GLN A 277 14.59 -72.77 -68.92
C GLN A 277 14.10 -72.38 -70.32
N THR A 278 14.09 -71.10 -70.68
CA THR A 278 13.72 -70.68 -72.04
C THR A 278 14.81 -70.99 -73.07
N LYS A 279 16.10 -71.09 -72.67
CA LYS A 279 17.19 -71.46 -73.58
C LYS A 279 17.27 -72.97 -73.87
N GLU A 280 16.83 -73.83 -72.95
CA GLU A 280 16.75 -75.28 -73.19
C GLU A 280 15.62 -75.67 -74.17
N LYS A 281 14.60 -74.82 -74.36
CA LYS A 281 13.49 -75.10 -75.29
C LYS A 281 13.68 -74.57 -76.71
N THR A 282 14.71 -73.77 -76.98
CA THR A 282 14.98 -73.20 -78.32
C THR A 282 16.26 -73.72 -78.97
N GLY A 283 16.95 -74.69 -78.34
CA GLY A 283 18.09 -75.41 -78.90
C GLY A 283 17.72 -76.80 -79.39
N ASN A 284 16.79 -76.89 -80.34
CA ASN A 284 16.55 -78.08 -81.18
C ASN A 284 16.05 -77.59 -82.55
#